data_AF-A0A7S6MMC0-F1
#
_entry.id   AF-A0A7S6MMC0-F1
#
_cell.length_a   1.000
_cell.length_b   1.000
_cell.length_c   1.000
_cell.angle_alpha   90.00
_cell.angle_beta   90.00
_cell.angle_gamma   90.00
#
_symmetry.space_group_name_H-M   'P 1'
#
loop_
_entity.id
_entity.type
_entity.pdbx_description
1 polymer ?
#
loop_
_entity_poly.entity_id
_entity_poly.type
_entity_poly.pdbx_seq_one_letter_code
_entity_poly.pdbx_strand_id
1 'polypeptide(L)'
;MKINDAIRRKALQRLANIFKISIDSLHGEMRFQDLKASFVSIFKRNEFDIIHDDIRDVANAQIIKKLENGDLEIKTVDDYINHMICCYSDNPNMVINVLGEL
;
A
#
# COMPACT_ATOMS: atom_id res chain seq x y z
N MET A 1 -10.96 -2.67 -19.11
CA MET A 1 -9.94 -2.08 -18.23
C MET A 1 -9.09 -3.22 -17.70
N LYS A 2 -7.75 -3.18 -17.82
CA LYS A 2 -6.92 -4.29 -17.31
C LYS A 2 -6.99 -4.27 -15.79
N ILE A 3 -7.04 -5.42 -15.14
CA ILE A 3 -7.14 -5.53 -13.68
C ILE A 3 -6.02 -4.76 -12.95
N ASN A 4 -4.82 -4.75 -13.52
CA ASN A 4 -3.69 -3.98 -12.98
C ASN A 4 -3.95 -2.46 -12.98
N ASP A 5 -4.65 -1.93 -13.97
CA ASP A 5 -5.01 -0.50 -14.02
C ASP A 5 -6.04 -0.16 -12.93
N ALA A 6 -6.94 -1.09 -12.64
CA ALA A 6 -7.92 -0.98 -11.57
C ALA A 6 -7.23 -0.95 -10.20
N ILE A 7 -6.36 -1.93 -9.95
CA ILE A 7 -5.56 -2.04 -8.71
C ILE A 7 -4.71 -0.79 -8.53
N ARG A 8 -4.00 -0.34 -9.57
CA ARG A 8 -3.19 0.89 -9.52
C ARG A 8 -4.02 2.09 -9.09
N ARG A 9 -5.18 2.32 -9.73
CA ARG A 9 -6.06 3.45 -9.39
C ARG A 9 -6.54 3.38 -7.94
N LYS A 10 -6.96 2.19 -7.49
CA LYS A 10 -7.50 1.99 -6.15
C LYS A 10 -6.40 2.09 -5.09
N ALA A 11 -5.20 1.59 -5.36
CA ALA A 11 -4.02 1.76 -4.51
C ALA A 11 -3.63 3.24 -4.37
N LEU A 12 -3.59 4.00 -5.47
CA LEU A 12 -3.35 5.45 -5.41
C LEU A 12 -4.44 6.17 -4.60
N GLN A 13 -5.71 5.83 -4.80
CA GLN A 13 -6.81 6.38 -4.02
C GLN A 13 -6.69 6.05 -2.52
N ARG A 14 -6.31 4.81 -2.19
CA ARG A 14 -6.07 4.35 -0.82
C ARG A 14 -4.96 5.16 -0.15
N LEU A 15 -3.81 5.32 -0.81
CA LEU A 15 -2.70 6.14 -0.31
C LEU A 15 -3.10 7.61 -0.15
N ALA A 16 -3.78 8.20 -1.13
CA ALA A 16 -4.28 9.58 -1.05
C ALA A 16 -5.22 9.76 0.16
N ASN A 17 -6.10 8.78 0.42
CA ASN A 17 -7.02 8.78 1.55
C ASN A 17 -6.32 8.61 2.90
N ILE A 18 -5.24 7.81 2.97
CA ILE A 18 -4.42 7.62 4.16
C ILE A 18 -3.72 8.94 4.51
N PHE A 19 -3.02 9.54 3.55
CA PHE A 19 -2.22 10.76 3.76
C PHE A 19 -3.02 12.07 3.68
N LYS A 20 -4.32 12.01 3.37
CA LYS A 20 -5.20 13.19 3.20
C LYS A 20 -4.67 14.20 2.18
N ILE A 21 -4.14 13.69 1.07
CA ILE A 21 -3.62 14.50 -0.04
C ILE A 21 -4.39 14.21 -1.34
N SER A 22 -4.17 15.04 -2.37
CA SER A 22 -4.73 14.80 -3.69
C SER A 22 -4.08 13.58 -4.35
N ILE A 23 -4.87 12.77 -5.04
CA ILE A 23 -4.35 11.66 -5.84
C ILE A 23 -3.37 12.14 -6.92
N ASP A 24 -3.60 13.32 -7.49
CA ASP A 24 -2.75 13.91 -8.54
C ASP A 24 -1.37 14.35 -8.02
N SER A 25 -1.21 14.44 -6.69
CA SER A 25 0.08 14.76 -6.08
C SER A 25 0.97 13.54 -5.84
N LEU A 26 0.41 12.33 -6.00
CA LEU A 26 1.16 11.07 -5.87
C LEU A 26 1.84 10.72 -7.20
N HIS A 27 3.13 10.40 -7.13
CA HIS A 27 3.88 9.82 -8.25
C HIS A 27 4.64 8.58 -7.78
N GLY A 28 4.90 7.66 -8.70
CA GLY A 28 5.43 6.31 -8.39
C GLY A 28 6.72 6.31 -7.57
N GLU A 29 7.66 7.19 -7.93
CA GLU A 29 8.98 7.29 -7.27
C GLU A 29 8.95 7.95 -5.88
N MET A 30 7.80 8.51 -5.48
CA MET A 30 7.67 9.20 -4.19
C MET A 30 7.87 8.20 -3.05
N ARG A 31 8.81 8.49 -2.15
CA ARG A 31 9.01 7.66 -0.95
C ARG A 31 7.95 8.00 0.07
N PHE A 32 7.49 7.02 0.83
CA PHE A 32 6.54 7.28 1.91
C PHE A 32 7.10 8.25 2.96
N GLN A 33 8.42 8.26 3.16
CA GLN A 33 9.08 9.21 4.06
C GLN A 33 8.95 10.67 3.60
N ASP A 34 8.77 10.91 2.30
CA ASP A 34 8.56 12.24 1.74
C ASP A 34 7.09 12.70 1.89
N LEU A 35 6.19 11.75 2.16
CA LEU A 35 4.80 12.03 2.48
C LEU A 35 4.71 12.50 3.95
N LYS A 36 4.18 13.70 4.15
CA LYS A 36 3.93 14.22 5.50
C LYS A 36 2.86 13.38 6.19
N ALA A 37 3.27 12.54 7.13
CA ALA A 37 2.37 11.91 8.07
C ALA A 37 1.82 12.94 9.07
N SER A 38 0.57 12.77 9.50
CA SER A 38 -0.03 13.63 10.52
C SER A 38 0.69 13.44 11.85
N PHE A 39 0.71 14.48 12.68
CA PHE A 39 1.37 14.44 13.99
C PHE A 39 0.82 13.30 14.86
N VAL A 40 1.72 12.46 15.38
CA VAL A 40 1.41 11.24 16.12
C VAL A 40 0.99 11.59 17.56
N SER A 41 -0.21 11.15 17.95
CA SER A 41 -0.55 10.96 19.36
C SER A 41 -0.34 9.49 19.69
N ILE A 42 0.20 9.20 20.88
CA ILE A 42 0.51 7.85 21.41
C ILE A 42 -0.69 6.88 21.41
N PHE A 43 -1.90 7.39 21.13
CA PHE A 43 -3.15 6.64 21.05
C PHE A 43 -3.75 6.54 19.63
N LYS A 44 -3.06 7.04 18.60
CA LYS A 44 -3.54 7.00 17.21
C LYS A 44 -2.53 6.31 16.30
N ARG A 45 -3.02 5.32 15.54
CA ARG A 45 -2.33 4.77 14.38
C ARG A 45 -1.98 5.90 13.41
N ASN A 46 -0.74 5.97 12.98
CA ASN A 46 -0.32 6.91 11.95
C ASN A 46 -0.48 6.30 10.56
N GLU A 47 -0.24 7.10 9.52
CA GLU A 47 -0.35 6.70 8.13
C GLU A 47 0.57 5.53 7.75
N PHE A 48 1.77 5.47 8.33
CA PHE A 48 2.71 4.38 8.10
C PHE A 48 2.25 3.07 8.73
N ASP A 49 1.65 3.12 9.93
CA ASP A 49 1.08 1.95 10.58
C ASP A 49 -0.05 1.35 9.71
N ILE A 50 -0.84 2.20 9.05
CA ILE A 50 -1.92 1.75 8.15
C ILE A 50 -1.34 1.07 6.91
N ILE A 51 -0.32 1.67 6.29
CA ILE A 51 0.34 1.10 5.11
C ILE A 51 1.02 -0.22 5.45
N HIS A 52 1.66 -0.31 6.61
CA HIS A 52 2.30 -1.52 7.07
C HIS A 52 1.30 -2.68 7.24
N ASP A 53 0.13 -2.41 7.81
CA ASP A 53 -0.94 -3.41 7.90
C ASP A 53 -1.49 -3.77 6.51
N ASP A 54 -1.79 -2.79 5.66
CA ASP A 54 -2.24 -3.03 4.28
C ASP A 54 -1.28 -3.98 3.55
N ILE A 55 0.04 -3.78 3.71
CA ILE A 55 1.10 -4.62 3.10
C ILE A 55 1.06 -6.05 3.66
N ARG A 56 0.93 -6.21 4.98
CA ARG A 56 0.96 -7.52 5.64
C ARG A 56 -0.31 -8.31 5.40
N ASP A 57 -1.46 -7.66 5.38
CA ASP A 57 -2.78 -8.30 5.23
C ASP A 57 -2.95 -8.99 3.88
N VAL A 58 -2.37 -8.43 2.82
CA VAL A 58 -2.45 -9.01 1.46
C VAL A 58 -1.35 -10.04 1.19
N ALA A 59 -0.28 -10.01 1.97
CA ALA A 59 0.90 -10.84 1.77
C ALA A 59 0.65 -12.30 2.16
N ASN A 60 1.13 -13.24 1.34
CA ASN A 60 1.21 -14.64 1.73
C ASN A 60 2.42 -14.89 2.66
N ALA A 61 2.50 -16.09 3.25
CA ALA A 61 3.57 -16.44 4.18
C ALA A 61 4.99 -16.32 3.59
N GLN A 62 5.16 -16.49 2.27
CA GLN A 62 6.46 -16.32 1.62
C GLN A 62 6.85 -14.85 1.52
N ILE A 63 5.90 -13.98 1.16
CA ILE A 63 6.13 -12.54 1.07
C ILE A 63 6.39 -11.95 2.45
N ILE A 64 5.64 -12.39 3.49
CA ILE A 64 5.90 -12.00 4.88
C ILE A 64 7.34 -12.33 5.29
N LYS A 65 7.83 -13.54 4.99
CA LYS A 65 9.24 -13.90 5.27
C LYS A 65 10.24 -12.98 4.56
N LYS A 66 9.97 -12.61 3.31
CA LYS A 66 10.84 -11.68 2.57
C LYS A 66 10.86 -10.28 3.20
N LEU A 67 9.71 -9.79 3.65
CA LEU A 67 9.61 -8.52 4.37
C LEU A 67 10.37 -8.57 5.70
N GLU A 68 10.23 -9.65 6.47
CA GLU A 68 10.87 -9.83 7.79
C GLU A 68 12.39 -10.00 7.69
N ASN A 69 12.88 -10.63 6.62
CA ASN A 69 14.32 -10.77 6.35
C ASN A 69 14.94 -9.53 5.70
N GLY A 70 14.14 -8.56 5.24
CA GLY A 70 14.61 -7.41 4.46
C GLY A 70 14.90 -7.70 2.99
N ASP A 71 14.54 -8.90 2.49
CA ASP A 71 14.67 -9.28 1.08
C ASP A 71 13.64 -8.56 0.17
N LEU A 72 12.59 -8.01 0.77
CA LEU A 72 11.60 -7.15 0.12
C LEU A 72 11.42 -5.89 0.96
N GLU A 73 11.57 -4.74 0.31
CA GLU A 73 11.32 -3.44 0.92
C GLU A 73 10.29 -2.68 0.08
N ILE A 74 9.26 -2.14 0.73
CA ILE A 74 8.22 -1.36 0.08
C ILE A 74 8.34 0.06 0.60
N LYS A 75 9.01 0.93 -0.17
CA LYS A 75 9.40 2.28 0.27
C LYS A 75 8.74 3.38 -0.54
N THR A 76 8.28 3.07 -1.75
CA THR A 76 7.70 4.01 -2.69
C THR A 76 6.24 3.69 -3.03
N VAL A 77 5.55 4.68 -3.60
CA VAL A 77 4.18 4.51 -4.12
C VAL A 77 4.11 3.37 -5.13
N ASP A 78 5.08 3.27 -6.05
CA ASP A 78 5.11 2.20 -7.03
C ASP A 78 5.40 0.83 -6.39
N ASP A 79 6.26 0.75 -5.36
CA ASP A 79 6.48 -0.51 -4.64
C ASP A 79 5.17 -1.05 -4.07
N TYR A 80 4.35 -0.18 -3.46
CA TYR A 80 3.07 -0.58 -2.88
C TYR A 80 2.07 -0.99 -3.96
N ILE A 81 1.98 -0.24 -5.06
CA ILE A 81 1.11 -0.62 -6.19
C ILE A 81 1.53 -1.99 -6.74
N ASN A 82 2.83 -2.22 -6.95
CA ASN A 82 3.36 -3.47 -7.48
C ASN A 82 3.12 -4.61 -6.48
N HIS A 83 3.29 -4.37 -5.19
CA HIS A 83 2.98 -5.33 -4.14
C HIS A 83 1.50 -5.75 -4.17
N MET A 84 0.57 -4.79 -4.32
CA MET A 84 -0.86 -5.07 -4.46
C MET A 84 -1.18 -5.88 -5.72
N ILE A 85 -0.55 -5.57 -6.85
CA ILE A 85 -0.72 -6.32 -8.11
C ILE A 85 -0.21 -7.76 -7.95
N CYS A 86 0.97 -7.94 -7.36
CA CYS A 86 1.54 -9.26 -7.09
C CYS A 86 0.63 -10.07 -6.16
N CYS A 87 0.23 -9.47 -5.03
CA CYS A 87 -0.63 -10.14 -4.06
C CYS A 87 -2.04 -10.42 -4.58
N TYR A 88 -2.54 -9.67 -5.57
CA TYR A 88 -3.85 -9.95 -6.15
C TYR A 88 -3.89 -11.29 -6.88
N SER A 89 -2.77 -11.72 -7.47
CA SER A 89 -2.67 -13.01 -8.17
C SER A 89 -2.82 -14.19 -7.21
N ASP A 90 -2.32 -14.05 -5.98
CA ASP A 90 -2.30 -15.11 -4.97
C ASP A 90 -3.49 -15.01 -3.99
N ASN A 91 -3.88 -13.79 -3.61
CA ASN A 91 -4.86 -13.47 -2.56
C ASN A 91 -5.81 -12.32 -2.99
N PRO A 92 -6.60 -12.48 -4.07
CA PRO A 92 -7.42 -11.40 -4.63
C PRO A 92 -8.43 -10.84 -3.61
N ASN A 93 -9.00 -11.70 -2.76
CA ASN A 93 -9.97 -11.29 -1.74
C ASN A 93 -9.36 -10.35 -0.69
N MET A 94 -8.11 -10.59 -0.27
CA MET A 94 -7.46 -9.73 0.70
C MET A 94 -7.13 -8.37 0.09
N VAL A 95 -6.68 -8.34 -1.16
CA VAL A 95 -6.44 -7.09 -1.88
C VAL A 95 -7.74 -6.29 -2.05
N ILE A 96 -8.86 -6.95 -2.38
CA ILE A 96 -10.17 -6.30 -2.46
C ILE A 96 -10.63 -5.78 -1.08
N ASN A 97 -10.36 -6.50 0.01
CA ASN A 97 -10.68 -6.03 1.35
C ASN A 97 -9.92 -4.74 1.71
N VAL A 98 -8.66 -4.63 1.28
CA VAL A 98 -7.82 -3.45 1.53
C VAL A 98 -8.15 -2.28 0.59
N LEU A 99 -8.31 -2.55 -0.71
CA LEU A 99 -8.47 -1.52 -1.74
C LEU A 99 -9.93 -1.16 -2.06
N GLY A 100 -10.88 -1.98 -1.60
CA GLY A 100 -12.29 -1.92 -2.00
C GLY A 100 -12.56 -2.58 -3.35
N GLU A 101 -13.77 -2.40 -3.87
CA GLU A 101 -14.20 -2.92 -5.18
C GLU A 101 -13.28 -2.40 -6.30
N LEU A 102 -12.77 -3.32 -7.12
CA LEU A 102 -11.77 -3.08 -8.17
C LEU A 102 -12.41 -2.83 -9.54
#